data_AF-A0A7C1DHE6-F1
#
_entry.id   AF-A0A7C1DHE6-F1
#
_cell.length_a   1.000
_cell.length_b   1.000
_cell.length_c   1.000
_cell.angle_alpha   90.00
_cell.angle_beta   90.00
_cell.angle_gamma   90.00
#
_symmetry.space_group_name_H-M   'P 1'
#
loop_
_entity.id
_entity.type
_entity.pdbx_description
1 polymer ?
#
loop_
_entity_poly.entity_id
_entity_poly.type
_entity_poly.pdbx_seq_one_letter_code
_entity_poly.pdbx_strand_id
1 'polypeptide(L)'
;NEFLTPDNADRILSGCQLAVDALDGNNARSILLSACRKLEIPMVHGAIGGFWGQTCVLFPGDTAPWELASGGDKGIEQVTGNPPFTPAFIAALESAEAIRILASVGDPLKELLWCDLKNHEYYKVKL
;
A
#
# COMPACT_ATOMS: atom_id res chain seq x y z
N ASN A 1 0.44 9.29 20.63
CA ASN A 1 0.18 8.89 19.24
C ASN A 1 -0.61 9.97 18.54
N GLU A 2 -0.10 10.44 17.41
CA GLU A 2 -0.81 11.39 16.53
C GLU A 2 -1.36 10.65 15.31
N PHE A 3 -2.48 11.12 14.76
CA PHE A 3 -3.00 10.62 13.49
C PHE A 3 -2.26 11.26 12.32
N LEU A 4 -2.15 10.54 11.20
CA LEU A 4 -1.64 11.10 9.96
C LEU A 4 -2.66 12.10 9.38
N THR A 5 -2.20 13.31 9.11
CA THR A 5 -2.98 14.42 8.54
C THR A 5 -2.15 15.11 7.46
N PRO A 6 -2.78 15.90 6.56
CA PRO A 6 -2.02 16.66 5.56
C PRO A 6 -0.97 17.60 6.19
N ASP A 7 -1.23 18.11 7.39
CA ASP A 7 -0.39 19.12 8.05
C ASP A 7 0.85 18.52 8.75
N ASN A 8 0.79 17.24 9.15
CA ASN A 8 1.90 16.59 9.85
C ASN A 8 2.62 15.50 9.04
N ALA A 9 2.09 15.10 7.87
CA ALA A 9 2.67 14.04 7.05
C ALA A 9 4.13 14.30 6.68
N ASP A 10 4.45 15.51 6.21
CA ASP A 10 5.81 15.87 5.79
C ASP A 10 6.81 15.81 6.96
N ARG A 11 6.37 16.17 8.18
CA ARG A 11 7.19 16.07 9.39
C ARG A 11 7.39 14.62 9.81
N ILE A 12 6.33 13.81 9.77
CA ILE A 12 6.37 12.39 10.17
C ILE A 12 7.32 11.60 9.26
N LEU A 13 7.29 11.88 7.96
CA LEU A 13 8.11 11.19 6.96
C LEU A 13 9.51 11.78 6.77
N SER A 14 9.84 12.86 7.48
CA SER A 14 11.13 13.54 7.32
C SER A 14 12.30 12.59 7.66
N GLY A 15 13.22 12.43 6.71
CA GLY A 15 14.39 11.55 6.84
C GLY A 15 14.12 10.07 6.55
N CYS A 16 12.87 9.68 6.26
CA CYS A 16 12.56 8.34 5.78
C CYS A 16 13.06 8.14 4.34
N GLN A 17 13.41 6.89 4.00
CA GLN A 17 13.83 6.51 2.64
C GLN A 17 12.68 5.90 1.82
N LEU A 18 11.62 5.44 2.49
CA LEU A 18 10.38 4.93 1.92
C LEU A 18 9.28 4.98 3.00
N ALA A 19 8.02 4.83 2.59
CA ALA A 19 6.89 4.61 3.48
C ALA A 19 6.24 3.24 3.22
N VAL A 20 5.59 2.67 4.25
CA VAL A 20 4.77 1.47 4.15
C VAL A 20 3.33 1.82 4.54
N ASP A 21 2.38 1.53 3.65
CA ASP A 21 0.96 1.84 3.82
C ASP A 21 0.23 0.71 4.54
N ALA A 22 0.10 0.86 5.85
CA ALA A 22 -0.74 0.03 6.70
C ALA A 22 -2.00 0.79 7.19
N LEU A 23 -2.55 1.69 6.36
CA LEU A 23 -3.68 2.55 6.72
C LEU A 23 -5.02 1.86 6.42
N ASP A 24 -6.09 2.32 7.07
CA ASP A 24 -7.42 1.70 7.02
C ASP A 24 -8.41 2.37 6.06
N GLY A 25 -7.98 3.37 5.28
CA GLY A 25 -8.86 4.10 4.35
C GLY A 25 -8.13 4.87 3.25
N ASN A 26 -8.78 5.03 2.09
CA ASN A 26 -8.20 5.65 0.89
C ASN A 26 -7.84 7.13 1.08
N ASN A 27 -8.53 7.85 1.97
CA ASN A 27 -8.19 9.23 2.31
C ASN A 27 -6.82 9.29 3.01
N ALA A 28 -6.58 8.44 4.01
CA ALA A 28 -5.30 8.38 4.70
C ALA A 28 -4.18 7.93 3.76
N ARG A 29 -4.45 6.95 2.88
CA ARG A 29 -3.53 6.52 1.82
C ARG A 29 -3.16 7.66 0.87
N SER A 30 -4.15 8.47 0.47
CA SER A 30 -3.94 9.62 -0.40
C SER A 30 -3.10 10.70 0.28
N ILE A 31 -3.28 10.92 1.59
CA ILE A 31 -2.44 11.83 2.37
C ILE A 31 -0.98 11.32 2.40
N LEU A 32 -0.79 10.03 2.71
CA LEU A 32 0.53 9.40 2.75
C LEU A 32 1.23 9.50 1.39
N LEU A 33 0.55 9.07 0.32
CA LEU A 33 1.09 9.13 -1.04
C LEU A 33 1.42 10.55 -1.48
N SER A 34 0.58 11.53 -1.13
CA SER A 34 0.85 12.94 -1.44
C SER A 34 2.13 13.44 -0.77
N ALA A 35 2.38 13.05 0.48
CA ALA A 35 3.60 13.39 1.19
C ALA A 35 4.83 12.64 0.63
N CYS A 36 4.69 11.35 0.31
CA CYS A 36 5.74 10.57 -0.36
C CYS A 36 6.14 11.20 -1.71
N ARG A 37 5.16 11.64 -2.52
CA ARG A 37 5.39 12.37 -3.76
C ARG A 37 6.17 13.68 -3.53
N LYS A 38 5.81 14.47 -2.51
CA LYS A 38 6.52 15.72 -2.17
C LYS A 38 7.96 15.49 -1.70
N LEU A 39 8.18 14.43 -0.92
CA LEU A 39 9.49 14.09 -0.35
C LEU A 39 10.35 13.22 -1.29
N GLU A 40 9.82 12.90 -2.47
CA GLU A 40 10.45 12.04 -3.49
C GLU A 40 10.90 10.67 -2.96
N ILE A 41 10.08 10.06 -2.11
CA ILE A 41 10.30 8.69 -1.60
C ILE A 41 9.22 7.74 -2.11
N PRO A 42 9.54 6.45 -2.34
CA PRO A 42 8.54 5.46 -2.72
C PRO A 42 7.65 5.09 -1.54
N MET A 43 6.45 4.60 -1.87
CA MET A 43 5.50 4.04 -0.93
C MET A 43 5.22 2.58 -1.30
N VAL A 44 5.33 1.68 -0.34
CA VAL A 44 4.88 0.29 -0.49
C VAL A 44 3.43 0.22 -0.04
N HIS A 45 2.53 -0.13 -0.95
CA HIS A 45 1.09 -0.21 -0.72
C HIS A 45 0.66 -1.61 -0.26
N GLY A 46 -0.21 -1.66 0.73
CA GLY A 46 -0.99 -2.82 1.11
C GLY A 46 -2.48 -2.51 1.26
N ALA A 47 -3.33 -3.40 0.77
CA ALA A 47 -4.75 -3.40 1.11
C ALA A 47 -5.29 -4.83 1.21
N ILE A 48 -6.33 -5.01 2.02
CA ILE A 48 -6.95 -6.30 2.31
C ILE A 48 -8.47 -6.21 2.31
N GLY A 49 -9.12 -7.35 2.11
CA GLY A 49 -10.52 -7.56 2.43
C GLY A 49 -10.86 -9.05 2.33
N GLY A 50 -11.34 -9.66 3.40
CA GLY A 50 -11.64 -11.09 3.44
C GLY A 50 -10.40 -11.95 3.18
N PHE A 51 -10.49 -12.83 2.18
CA PHE A 51 -9.38 -13.69 1.73
C PHE A 51 -8.52 -13.03 0.64
N TRP A 52 -8.80 -11.78 0.30
CA TRP A 52 -8.12 -11.07 -0.78
C TRP A 52 -7.21 -9.99 -0.22
N GLY A 53 -6.10 -9.78 -0.92
CA GLY A 53 -5.23 -8.65 -0.65
C GLY A 53 -4.51 -8.20 -1.90
N GLN A 54 -3.93 -7.02 -1.83
CA GLN A 54 -3.15 -6.46 -2.92
C GLN A 54 -1.93 -5.72 -2.40
N THR A 55 -0.87 -5.71 -3.19
CA THR A 55 0.34 -4.93 -2.89
C THR A 55 1.04 -4.46 -4.16
N CYS A 56 1.69 -3.30 -4.08
CA CYS A 56 2.59 -2.77 -5.10
C CYS A 56 3.53 -1.74 -4.49
N VAL A 57 4.52 -1.31 -5.26
CA VAL A 57 5.40 -0.18 -4.96
C VAL A 57 5.00 0.99 -5.86
N LEU A 58 4.67 2.12 -5.23
CA LEU A 58 4.33 3.36 -5.91
C LEU A 58 5.49 4.34 -5.78
N PHE A 59 6.08 4.74 -6.91
CA PHE A 59 7.10 5.77 -6.98
C PHE A 59 6.49 7.18 -7.09
N PRO A 60 7.27 8.23 -6.80
CA PRO A 60 6.87 9.59 -7.13
C PRO A 60 6.47 9.70 -8.61
N GLY A 61 5.21 10.06 -8.86
CA GLY A 61 4.64 10.19 -10.22
C GLY A 61 3.78 9.01 -10.69
N ASP A 62 3.81 7.86 -10.00
CA ASP A 62 2.94 6.73 -10.33
C ASP A 62 1.48 7.03 -9.94
N THR A 63 0.54 6.47 -10.71
CA THR A 63 -0.90 6.51 -10.40
C THR A 63 -1.26 5.37 -9.46
N ALA A 64 -1.94 5.67 -8.35
CA ALA A 64 -2.35 4.66 -7.39
C ALA A 64 -3.64 3.93 -7.81
N PRO A 65 -3.83 2.66 -7.38
CA PRO A 65 -5.03 1.88 -7.73
C PRO A 65 -6.35 2.58 -7.38
N TRP A 66 -6.41 3.26 -6.23
CA TRP A 66 -7.61 3.99 -5.78
C TRP A 66 -7.83 5.33 -6.48
N GLU A 67 -6.86 5.85 -7.24
CA GLU A 67 -7.04 7.03 -8.10
C GLU A 67 -7.75 6.65 -9.41
N LEU A 68 -7.66 5.38 -9.82
CA LEU A 68 -8.29 4.84 -11.03
C LEU A 68 -9.69 4.24 -10.78
N ALA A 69 -9.92 3.72 -9.58
CA ALA A 69 -11.18 3.10 -9.22
C ALA A 69 -12.17 4.14 -8.67
N SER A 70 -13.41 4.14 -9.19
CA SER A 70 -14.53 4.94 -8.67
C SER A 70 -15.11 4.36 -7.36
N GLY A 71 -14.27 4.03 -6.38
CA GLY A 71 -14.64 3.42 -5.10
C GLY A 71 -14.69 4.43 -3.94
N GLY A 72 -15.51 4.15 -2.93
CA GLY A 72 -15.55 4.93 -1.68
C GLY A 72 -14.30 4.76 -0.81
N ASP A 73 -14.26 5.46 0.33
CA ASP A 73 -13.08 5.48 1.24
C ASP A 73 -12.74 4.11 1.86
N LYS A 74 -13.74 3.23 1.92
CA LYS A 74 -13.66 1.86 2.45
C LYS A 74 -14.08 0.87 1.37
N GLY A 75 -13.46 -0.30 1.37
CA GLY A 75 -13.66 -1.35 0.38
C GLY A 75 -14.58 -2.48 0.86
N ILE A 76 -14.40 -3.64 0.22
CA ILE A 76 -15.20 -4.85 0.45
C ILE A 76 -15.03 -5.45 1.86
N GLU A 77 -13.98 -5.06 2.58
CA GLU A 77 -13.69 -5.52 3.95
C GLU A 77 -14.82 -5.22 4.95
N GLN A 78 -15.66 -4.21 4.68
CA GLN A 78 -16.84 -3.96 5.52
C GLN A 78 -17.83 -5.13 5.50
N VAL A 79 -17.87 -5.89 4.41
CA VAL A 79 -18.77 -7.03 4.21
C VAL A 79 -18.05 -8.35 4.49
N THR A 80 -16.79 -8.46 4.08
CA THR A 80 -16.02 -9.71 4.16
C THR A 80 -15.19 -9.85 5.44
N GLY A 81 -15.05 -8.78 6.22
CA GLY A 81 -14.19 -8.72 7.40
C GLY A 81 -12.70 -8.80 7.05
N ASN A 82 -11.85 -8.89 8.07
CA ASN A 82 -10.40 -9.02 7.93
C ASN A 82 -9.90 -10.23 8.74
N PRO A 83 -9.99 -11.45 8.19
CA PRO A 83 -9.39 -12.63 8.81
C PRO A 83 -7.91 -12.39 9.13
N PRO A 84 -7.38 -12.82 10.28
CA PRO A 84 -6.07 -12.39 10.79
C PRO A 84 -4.88 -12.80 9.91
N PHE A 85 -5.04 -13.82 9.07
CA PHE A 85 -3.99 -14.27 8.16
C PHE A 85 -3.79 -13.35 6.96
N THR A 86 -4.83 -12.63 6.50
CA THR A 86 -4.74 -11.78 5.31
C THR A 86 -3.88 -10.53 5.54
N PRO A 87 -4.06 -9.74 6.63
CA PRO A 87 -3.14 -8.66 6.97
C PRO A 87 -1.70 -9.17 7.18
N ALA A 88 -1.52 -10.30 7.86
CA ALA A 88 -0.19 -10.86 8.09
C ALA A 88 0.51 -11.25 6.77
N PHE A 89 -0.25 -11.80 5.81
CA PHE A 89 0.26 -12.13 4.49
C PHE A 89 0.67 -10.89 3.69
N ILE A 90 -0.20 -9.87 3.61
CA ILE A 90 0.13 -8.63 2.88
C ILE A 90 1.28 -7.87 3.55
N ALA A 91 1.32 -7.78 4.88
CA ALA A 91 2.42 -7.17 5.61
C ALA A 91 3.78 -7.85 5.32
N ALA A 92 3.78 -9.17 5.12
CA ALA A 92 5.00 -9.89 4.74
C ALA A 92 5.48 -9.51 3.33
N LEU A 93 4.57 -9.32 2.38
CA LEU A 93 4.90 -8.85 1.03
C LEU A 93 5.39 -7.39 1.06
N GLU A 94 4.71 -6.52 1.79
CA GLU A 94 5.13 -5.12 1.94
C GLU A 94 6.53 -5.01 2.57
N SER A 95 6.79 -5.80 3.61
CA SER A 95 8.09 -5.86 4.27
C SER A 95 9.19 -6.35 3.32
N ALA A 96 8.89 -7.36 2.48
CA ALA A 96 9.82 -7.85 1.50
C ALA A 96 10.18 -6.78 0.47
N GLU A 97 9.18 -6.06 -0.06
CA GLU A 97 9.42 -4.98 -1.03
C GLU A 97 10.17 -3.80 -0.38
N ALA A 98 9.84 -3.42 0.86
CA ALA A 98 10.59 -2.41 1.60
C ALA A 98 12.07 -2.79 1.74
N ILE A 99 12.37 -4.03 2.14
CA ILE A 99 13.75 -4.53 2.24
C ILE A 99 14.44 -4.52 0.87
N ARG A 100 13.75 -4.98 -0.19
CA ARG A 100 14.31 -4.99 -1.55
C ARG A 100 14.69 -3.60 -2.03
N ILE A 101 13.84 -2.59 -1.78
CA ILE A 101 14.12 -1.19 -2.11
C ILE A 101 15.34 -0.70 -1.31
N LEU A 102 15.34 -0.86 0.01
CA LEU A 102 16.41 -0.36 0.89
C LEU A 102 17.75 -1.04 0.61
N ALA A 103 17.74 -2.33 0.28
CA ALA A 103 18.93 -3.10 -0.05
C ALA A 103 19.32 -3.04 -1.54
N SER A 104 18.53 -2.35 -2.38
CA SER A 104 18.71 -2.32 -3.84
C SER A 104 18.79 -3.71 -4.49
N VAL A 105 17.90 -4.62 -4.09
CA VAL A 105 17.86 -6.02 -4.54
C VAL A 105 16.71 -6.25 -5.53
N GLY A 106 17.09 -6.47 -6.79
CA GLY A 106 16.15 -6.74 -7.88
C GLY A 106 15.24 -5.55 -8.19
N ASP A 107 14.25 -5.79 -9.06
CA ASP A 107 13.30 -4.75 -9.46
C ASP A 107 12.08 -4.68 -8.51
N PRO A 108 11.71 -3.49 -8.01
CA PRO A 108 10.50 -3.30 -7.21
C PRO A 108 9.23 -3.73 -7.94
N LEU A 109 8.24 -4.21 -7.21
CA LEU A 109 6.94 -4.62 -7.73
C LEU A 109 6.09 -3.42 -8.19
N LYS A 110 6.26 -2.99 -9.44
CA LYS A 110 5.51 -1.85 -10.00
C LYS A 110 4.07 -2.20 -10.41
N GLU A 111 3.81 -3.46 -10.77
CA GLU A 111 2.44 -3.92 -11.03
C GLU A 111 1.69 -4.21 -9.73
N LEU A 112 0.37 -4.09 -9.75
CA LEU A 112 -0.47 -4.50 -8.63
C LEU A 112 -0.49 -6.03 -8.55
N LEU A 113 0.07 -6.59 -7.48
CA LEU A 113 -0.09 -8.00 -7.19
C LEU A 113 -1.40 -8.19 -6.43
N TRP A 114 -2.40 -8.75 -7.11
CA TRP A 114 -3.66 -9.17 -6.51
C TRP A 114 -3.56 -10.63 -6.07
N CYS A 115 -3.94 -10.90 -4.82
CA CYS A 115 -3.80 -12.18 -4.15
C CYS A 115 -5.18 -12.70 -3.73
N ASP A 116 -5.54 -13.89 -4.17
CA ASP A 116 -6.71 -14.64 -3.71
C ASP A 116 -6.25 -15.83 -2.86
N LEU A 117 -6.27 -15.65 -1.54
CA LEU A 117 -5.87 -16.69 -0.60
C LEU A 117 -6.92 -17.79 -0.44
N LYS A 118 -8.16 -17.57 -0.90
CA LYS A 118 -9.21 -18.58 -0.87
C LYS A 118 -8.99 -19.62 -1.96
N ASN A 119 -8.58 -19.18 -3.15
CA ASN A 119 -8.35 -20.04 -4.32
C ASN A 119 -6.86 -20.34 -4.55
N HIS A 120 -5.95 -19.74 -3.77
CA HIS A 120 -4.50 -19.85 -3.90
C HIS A 120 -3.97 -19.29 -5.23
N GLU A 121 -4.52 -18.16 -5.68
CA GLU A 121 -4.17 -17.53 -6.96
C GLU A 121 -3.50 -16.17 -6.75
N TYR A 122 -2.58 -15.83 -7.66
CA TYR A 122 -1.82 -14.58 -7.63
C TYR A 122 -1.69 -14.03 -9.05
N TYR A 123 -2.05 -12.76 -9.24
CA TYR A 123 -2.04 -12.11 -10.54
C TYR A 123 -1.36 -10.76 -10.46
N LYS A 124 -0.47 -10.48 -11.42
CA LYS A 124 0.05 -9.13 -11.65
C LYS A 124 -0.89 -8.38 -12.59
N VAL A 125 -1.39 -7.24 -12.15
CA VAL A 125 -2.29 -6.37 -12.90
C VAL A 125 -1.55 -5.06 -13.18
N LYS A 126 -1.54 -4.63 -14.44
CA LYS A 126 -0.97 -3.32 -14.81
C LYS A 126 -1.94 -2.22 -14.38
N LEU A 127 -1.39 -1.21 -13.70
CA LEU A 127 -2.08 0.03 -13.34
C LEU A 127 -2.10 1.01 -14.52
#